data_AF-A0A0F7S309-F1
#
_entry.id   AF-A0A0F7S309-F1
#
_cell.length_a   1.000
_cell.length_b   1.000
_cell.length_c   1.000
_cell.angle_alpha   90.00
_cell.angle_beta   90.00
_cell.angle_gamma   90.00
#
_symmetry.space_group_name_H-M   'P 1'
#
loop_
_entity.id
_entity.type
_entity.pdbx_description
1 polymer ?
#
loop_
_entity_poly.entity_id
_entity_poly.type
_entity_poly.pdbx_seq_one_letter_code
_entity_poly.pdbx_strand_id
1 'polypeptide(L)'
;MAQSSEDIDDPFLLLLRERAIQSRKQQGIPVDQDDQGKQWPRRLKQPPSARQFQKIIEVHAPVLIDGCMKDRPGLAKWKDTSYLEACMGPDRNVVVAITPDGRADDLIQHPEHGSLVFALPLEQKMAFSELLNRLSKQVHGKADTIAYLQSQNSNLSVQDYGDLSPLLQDLESRT
;
A
#
# COMPACT_ATOMS: atom_id res chain seq x y z
N MET A 1 -27.54 16.84 15.56
CA MET A 1 -28.40 15.85 16.24
C MET A 1 -27.82 14.48 15.91
N ALA A 2 -27.54 13.67 16.93
CA ALA A 2 -26.87 12.37 16.79
C ALA A 2 -27.87 11.30 16.35
N GLN A 3 -27.76 10.82 15.12
CA GLN A 3 -28.22 9.48 14.74
C GLN A 3 -26.99 8.56 14.83
N SER A 4 -26.80 7.88 15.95
CA SER A 4 -25.59 7.05 16.13
C SER A 4 -25.79 5.84 17.05
N SER A 5 -26.97 5.21 17.07
CA SER A 5 -27.12 3.95 17.82
C SER A 5 -28.06 2.90 17.20
N GLU A 6 -28.97 3.27 16.30
CA GLU A 6 -29.93 2.29 15.76
C GLU A 6 -29.34 1.29 14.74
N ASP A 7 -28.21 1.63 14.10
CA ASP A 7 -27.63 0.84 13.00
C ASP A 7 -26.72 -0.32 13.48
N ILE A 8 -26.31 -0.34 14.75
CA ILE A 8 -25.40 -1.36 15.30
C ILE A 8 -26.14 -2.68 15.60
N ASP A 9 -27.44 -2.58 15.89
CA ASP A 9 -28.30 -3.71 16.25
C ASP A 9 -29.16 -4.21 15.09
N ASP A 10 -28.91 -3.74 13.85
CA ASP A 10 -29.56 -4.28 12.66
C ASP A 10 -29.28 -5.80 12.56
N PRO A 11 -30.32 -6.66 12.59
CA PRO A 11 -30.15 -8.11 12.61
C PRO A 11 -29.39 -8.67 11.40
N PHE A 12 -29.50 -8.01 10.24
CA PHE A 12 -28.80 -8.39 9.03
C PHE A 12 -27.32 -8.03 9.10
N LEU A 13 -26.95 -6.85 9.61
CA LEU A 13 -25.56 -6.47 9.85
C LEU A 13 -24.89 -7.35 10.91
N LEU A 14 -25.61 -7.70 11.98
CA LEU A 14 -25.13 -8.65 12.98
C LEU A 14 -24.86 -10.03 12.39
N LEU A 15 -25.78 -10.55 11.55
CA LEU A 15 -25.59 -11.82 10.85
C LEU A 15 -24.39 -11.76 9.91
N LEU A 16 -24.22 -10.69 9.13
CA LEU A 16 -23.07 -10.50 8.24
C LEU A 16 -21.75 -10.49 9.04
N ARG A 17 -21.71 -9.80 10.17
CA ARG A 17 -20.55 -9.78 11.07
C ARG A 17 -20.24 -11.18 11.61
N GLU A 18 -21.25 -11.91 12.05
CA GLU A 18 -21.07 -13.28 12.53
C GLU A 18 -20.51 -14.19 11.42
N ARG A 19 -21.07 -14.11 10.20
CA ARG A 19 -20.58 -14.86 9.03
C ARG A 19 -19.15 -14.50 8.67
N ALA A 20 -18.77 -13.23 8.73
CA ALA A 20 -17.40 -12.79 8.50
C ALA A 20 -16.43 -13.38 9.55
N ILE A 21 -16.81 -13.36 10.83
CA ILE A 21 -16.02 -13.96 11.91
C ILE A 21 -15.89 -15.48 11.74
N GLN A 22 -16.99 -16.17 11.41
CA GLN A 22 -16.98 -17.61 11.14
C GLN A 22 -16.06 -17.96 9.97
N SER A 23 -16.15 -17.22 8.86
CA SER A 23 -15.28 -17.41 7.69
C SER A 23 -13.79 -17.24 8.03
N ARG A 24 -13.44 -16.17 8.77
CA ARG A 24 -12.07 -15.95 9.26
C ARG A 24 -11.55 -17.12 10.11
N LYS A 25 -12.37 -17.59 11.06
CA LYS A 25 -12.02 -18.75 11.90
C LYS A 25 -11.77 -20.00 11.08
N GLN A 26 -12.61 -20.28 10.07
CA GLN A 26 -12.45 -21.43 9.17
C GLN A 26 -11.17 -21.34 8.33
N GLN A 27 -10.79 -20.14 7.91
CA GLN A 27 -9.56 -19.86 7.17
C GLN A 27 -8.32 -19.76 8.07
N GLY A 28 -8.47 -19.89 9.39
CA GLY A 28 -7.39 -19.74 10.36
C GLY A 28 -6.85 -18.30 10.48
N ILE A 29 -7.62 -17.31 10.01
CA ILE A 29 -7.29 -15.88 10.11
C ILE A 29 -7.61 -15.42 11.54
N PRO A 30 -6.64 -14.88 12.30
CA PRO A 30 -6.87 -14.36 13.66
C PRO A 30 -7.97 -13.30 13.69
N VAL A 31 -8.82 -13.36 14.71
CA VAL A 31 -9.89 -12.39 14.94
C VAL A 31 -9.40 -11.26 15.85
N ASP A 32 -8.58 -11.59 16.84
CA ASP A 32 -8.00 -10.64 17.79
C ASP A 32 -6.49 -10.45 17.55
N GLN A 33 -5.97 -9.28 17.90
CA GLN A 33 -4.53 -9.00 17.83
C GLN A 33 -3.72 -9.80 18.89
N ASP A 34 -4.40 -10.34 19.90
CA ASP A 34 -3.79 -11.09 21.02
C ASP A 34 -3.56 -12.58 20.77
N ASP A 35 -3.65 -13.05 19.51
CA ASP A 35 -3.23 -14.41 19.12
C ASP A 35 -1.68 -14.50 19.06
N GLN A 36 -1.00 -13.98 20.09
CA GLN A 36 0.44 -13.66 20.20
C GLN A 36 1.36 -14.88 19.99
N GLY A 37 0.80 -16.10 19.97
CA GLY A 37 1.52 -17.35 19.71
C GLY A 37 1.55 -17.79 18.25
N LYS A 38 0.68 -17.25 17.37
CA LYS A 38 0.65 -17.63 15.95
C LYS A 38 1.39 -16.61 15.10
N GLN A 39 2.40 -17.08 14.39
CA GLN A 39 3.05 -16.32 13.33
C GLN A 39 2.07 -16.17 12.15
N TRP A 40 1.23 -15.14 12.22
CA TRP A 40 0.28 -14.75 11.19
C TRP A 40 0.70 -13.41 10.55
N PRO A 41 0.60 -13.27 9.22
CA PRO A 41 0.26 -14.31 8.25
C PRO A 41 1.35 -15.39 8.16
N ARG A 42 0.99 -16.55 7.59
CA ARG A 42 1.96 -17.62 7.32
C ARG A 42 3.13 -17.06 6.53
N ARG A 43 4.37 -17.43 6.89
CA ARG A 43 5.59 -16.99 6.20
C ARG A 43 6.29 -18.15 5.48
N LEU A 44 6.53 -18.01 4.18
CA LEU A 44 7.33 -18.92 3.37
C LEU A 44 8.75 -18.37 3.24
N LYS A 45 9.77 -19.22 3.45
CA LYS A 45 11.18 -18.79 3.35
C LYS A 45 11.67 -18.61 1.91
N GLN A 46 10.93 -19.13 0.94
CA GLN A 46 11.26 -19.10 -0.48
C GLN A 46 9.98 -19.13 -1.33
N PRO A 47 10.05 -18.71 -2.59
CA PRO A 47 8.91 -18.79 -3.51
C PRO A 47 8.40 -20.23 -3.67
N PRO A 48 7.09 -20.47 -3.52
CA PRO A 48 6.48 -21.78 -3.81
C PRO A 48 6.48 -22.08 -5.31
N SER A 49 6.35 -23.35 -5.68
CA SER A 49 6.01 -23.70 -7.07
C SER A 49 4.61 -23.21 -7.43
N ALA A 50 4.30 -23.07 -8.73
CA ALA A 50 2.98 -22.61 -9.18
C ALA A 50 1.83 -23.46 -8.59
N ARG A 51 1.98 -24.78 -8.52
CA ARG A 51 0.99 -25.69 -7.92
C ARG A 51 0.85 -25.49 -6.41
N GLN A 52 1.94 -25.22 -5.70
CA GLN A 52 1.89 -24.90 -4.27
C GLN A 52 1.23 -23.55 -4.03
N PHE A 53 1.48 -22.56 -4.90
CA PHE A 53 0.87 -21.24 -4.83
C PHE A 53 -0.63 -21.27 -5.14
N GLN A 54 -1.06 -22.05 -6.13
CA GLN A 54 -2.47 -22.28 -6.43
C GLN A 54 -3.25 -22.74 -5.19
N LYS A 55 -2.72 -23.72 -4.44
CA LYS A 55 -3.34 -24.20 -3.20
C LYS A 55 -3.45 -23.11 -2.13
N ILE A 56 -2.57 -22.12 -2.13
CA ILE A 56 -2.65 -20.99 -1.20
C ILE A 56 -3.79 -20.04 -1.63
N ILE A 57 -3.90 -19.76 -2.92
CA ILE A 57 -4.96 -18.93 -3.49
C ILE A 57 -6.35 -19.52 -3.18
N GLU A 58 -6.51 -20.84 -3.35
CA GLU A 58 -7.78 -21.56 -3.12
C GLU A 58 -8.31 -21.42 -1.68
N VAL A 59 -7.45 -21.12 -0.70
CA VAL A 59 -7.83 -20.93 0.70
C VAL A 59 -8.22 -19.48 1.01
N HIS A 60 -7.93 -18.54 0.09
CA HIS A 60 -8.15 -17.10 0.27
C HIS A 60 -7.47 -16.53 1.53
N ALA A 61 -6.31 -17.06 1.89
CA ALA A 61 -5.53 -16.65 3.06
C ALA A 61 -4.23 -15.91 2.64
N PRO A 62 -3.89 -14.77 3.28
CA PRO A 62 -2.66 -14.06 2.99
C PRO A 62 -1.43 -14.85 3.44
N VAL A 63 -0.31 -14.66 2.72
CA VAL A 63 0.99 -15.27 3.00
C VAL A 63 2.09 -14.24 2.76
N LEU A 64 3.13 -14.25 3.58
CA LEU A 64 4.38 -13.52 3.32
C LEU A 64 5.39 -14.47 2.69
N ILE A 65 5.97 -14.08 1.55
CA ILE A 65 6.92 -14.92 0.81
C ILE A 65 8.28 -14.22 0.77
N ASP A 66 9.24 -14.76 1.51
CA ASP A 66 10.60 -14.28 1.51
C ASP A 66 11.34 -14.77 0.24
N GLY A 67 12.37 -14.04 -0.17
CA GLY A 67 13.29 -14.48 -1.24
C GLY A 67 12.79 -14.33 -2.68
N CYS A 68 11.62 -13.71 -2.92
CA CYS A 68 11.07 -13.49 -4.27
C CYS A 68 11.92 -12.62 -5.19
N MET A 69 12.83 -11.81 -4.63
CA MET A 69 13.59 -10.80 -5.36
C MET A 69 15.12 -11.04 -5.33
N LYS A 70 15.57 -12.23 -4.89
CA LYS A 70 17.00 -12.56 -4.77
C LYS A 70 17.73 -12.59 -6.12
N ASP A 71 17.02 -12.84 -7.20
CA ASP A 71 17.51 -12.87 -8.57
C ASP A 71 17.65 -11.48 -9.20
N ARG A 72 17.29 -10.40 -8.49
CA ARG A 72 17.26 -9.02 -9.00
C ARG A 72 18.24 -8.12 -8.23
N PRO A 73 19.55 -8.18 -8.53
CA PRO A 73 20.55 -7.43 -7.77
C PRO A 73 20.42 -5.91 -7.92
N GLY A 74 19.80 -5.42 -9.00
CA GLY A 74 19.57 -3.99 -9.24
C GLY A 74 18.79 -3.31 -8.11
N LEU A 75 17.87 -4.04 -7.47
CA LEU A 75 17.06 -3.53 -6.36
C LEU A 75 17.88 -3.15 -5.13
N ALA A 76 19.08 -3.69 -4.95
CA ALA A 76 19.95 -3.29 -3.84
C ALA A 76 20.34 -1.80 -3.93
N LYS A 77 20.37 -1.23 -5.14
CA LYS A 77 20.71 0.17 -5.40
C LYS A 77 19.59 1.14 -5.02
N TRP A 78 18.34 0.68 -4.92
CA TRP A 78 17.17 1.53 -4.60
C TRP A 78 17.19 2.07 -3.15
N LYS A 79 18.16 1.63 -2.33
CA LYS A 79 18.44 2.25 -1.03
C LYS A 79 19.12 3.61 -1.14
N ASP A 80 19.72 3.90 -2.28
CA ASP A 80 20.38 5.16 -2.57
C ASP A 80 19.43 6.09 -3.33
N THR A 81 19.00 7.17 -2.66
CA THR A 81 18.10 8.16 -3.24
C THR A 81 18.72 8.85 -4.46
N SER A 82 20.03 9.09 -4.47
CA SER A 82 20.72 9.72 -5.60
C SER A 82 20.76 8.80 -6.82
N TYR A 83 20.83 7.48 -6.61
CA TYR A 83 20.69 6.51 -7.69
C TYR A 83 19.29 6.57 -8.33
N LEU A 84 18.24 6.58 -7.50
CA LEU A 84 16.87 6.70 -7.99
C LEU A 84 16.65 8.01 -8.77
N GLU A 85 17.15 9.12 -8.24
CA GLU A 85 17.08 10.43 -8.90
C GLU A 85 17.81 10.44 -10.25
N ALA A 86 19.01 9.84 -10.31
CA ALA A 86 19.78 9.73 -11.56
C ALA A 86 19.06 8.88 -12.62
N CYS A 87 18.43 7.76 -12.23
CA CYS A 87 17.64 6.94 -13.14
C CYS A 87 16.42 7.69 -13.69
N MET A 88 15.76 8.47 -12.83
CA MET A 88 14.55 9.21 -13.21
C MET A 88 14.85 10.44 -14.06
N GLY A 89 16.02 11.07 -13.85
CA GLY A 89 16.43 12.28 -14.54
C GLY A 89 15.74 13.55 -14.00
N PRO A 90 16.23 14.74 -14.37
CA PRO A 90 15.78 16.00 -13.79
C PRO A 90 14.37 16.41 -14.22
N ASP A 91 13.95 16.03 -15.43
CA ASP A 91 12.71 16.51 -16.05
C ASP A 91 11.52 15.55 -15.84
N ARG A 92 11.75 14.38 -15.23
CA ARG A 92 10.70 13.38 -15.08
C ARG A 92 9.79 13.73 -13.91
N ASN A 93 8.53 13.99 -14.27
CA ASN A 93 7.47 14.24 -13.33
C ASN A 93 6.76 12.95 -12.95
N VAL A 94 6.28 12.90 -11.71
CA VAL A 94 5.43 11.84 -11.15
C VAL A 94 4.15 12.46 -10.60
N VAL A 95 3.06 11.69 -10.61
CA VAL A 95 1.82 12.05 -9.91
C VAL A 95 1.91 11.60 -8.45
N VAL A 96 1.81 12.56 -7.53
CA VAL A 96 1.96 12.37 -6.09
C VAL A 96 0.64 12.68 -5.39
N ALA A 97 0.25 11.82 -4.47
CA ALA A 97 -0.88 12.05 -3.59
C ALA A 97 -0.43 12.86 -2.37
N ILE A 98 -1.15 13.94 -2.06
CA ILE A 98 -0.90 14.83 -0.94
C ILE A 98 -2.14 14.83 -0.04
N THR A 99 -1.90 14.66 1.26
CA THR A 99 -2.94 14.68 2.30
C THR A 99 -2.46 15.50 3.50
N PRO A 100 -3.35 16.05 4.33
CA PRO A 100 -2.95 16.74 5.55
C PRO A 100 -2.31 15.79 6.59
N ASP A 101 -2.79 14.55 6.67
CA ASP A 101 -2.53 13.63 7.80
C ASP A 101 -2.11 12.22 7.38
N GLY A 102 -1.97 11.95 6.08
CA GLY A 102 -1.63 10.64 5.54
C GLY A 102 -2.84 9.76 5.19
N ARG A 103 -4.07 10.25 5.36
CA ARG A 103 -5.30 9.48 5.11
C ARG A 103 -5.91 9.87 3.76
N ALA A 104 -5.71 9.03 2.75
CA ALA A 104 -6.47 9.09 1.50
C ALA A 104 -7.47 7.96 1.40
N ASP A 105 -8.47 8.19 0.56
CA ASP A 105 -9.55 7.24 0.29
C ASP A 105 -10.21 6.79 1.59
N ASP A 106 -10.41 7.76 2.49
CA ASP A 106 -10.80 7.52 3.88
C ASP A 106 -11.97 8.43 4.29
N LEU A 107 -12.72 7.99 5.29
CA LEU A 107 -13.80 8.75 5.89
C LEU A 107 -13.24 9.72 6.94
N ILE A 108 -13.42 11.01 6.71
CA ILE A 108 -12.94 12.08 7.60
C ILE A 108 -14.09 13.03 7.96
N GLN A 109 -13.95 13.74 9.08
CA GLN A 109 -14.83 14.88 9.36
C GLN A 109 -14.40 16.07 8.51
N HIS A 110 -15.33 16.64 7.77
CA HIS A 110 -15.07 17.84 6.97
C HIS A 110 -14.67 19.00 7.89
N PRO A 111 -13.51 19.65 7.66
CA PRO A 111 -12.96 20.64 8.60
C PRO A 111 -13.88 21.84 8.83
N GLU A 112 -14.68 22.21 7.82
CA GLU A 112 -15.57 23.40 7.90
C GLU A 112 -17.01 23.07 8.33
N HIS A 113 -17.47 21.84 8.10
CA HIS A 113 -18.90 21.49 8.23
C HIS A 113 -19.14 20.39 9.27
N GLY A 114 -18.09 19.71 9.73
CA GLY A 114 -18.16 18.62 10.71
C GLY A 114 -18.85 17.34 10.21
N SER A 115 -19.37 17.32 8.99
CA SER A 115 -19.99 16.14 8.39
C SER A 115 -18.95 15.10 7.99
N LEU A 116 -19.30 13.82 8.07
CA LEU A 116 -18.46 12.75 7.56
C LEU A 116 -18.46 12.79 6.02
N VAL A 117 -17.27 12.83 5.43
CA VAL A 117 -17.07 12.81 3.97
C VAL A 117 -16.06 11.73 3.61
N PHE A 118 -16.17 11.19 2.39
CA PHE A 118 -15.12 10.36 1.81
C PHE A 118 -14.12 11.26 1.10
N ALA A 119 -12.92 11.41 1.67
CA ALA A 119 -11.91 12.33 1.17
C ALA A 119 -10.92 11.63 0.24
N LEU A 120 -10.74 12.21 -0.94
CA LEU A 120 -9.69 11.85 -1.89
C LEU A 120 -8.42 12.67 -1.61
N PRO A 121 -7.23 12.17 -1.96
CA PRO A 121 -6.01 12.97 -1.90
C PRO A 121 -6.02 14.11 -2.92
N LEU A 122 -5.22 15.13 -2.68
CA LEU A 122 -4.82 16.07 -3.72
C LEU A 122 -3.76 15.39 -4.60
N GLU A 123 -4.08 15.15 -5.86
CA GLU A 123 -3.10 14.66 -6.84
C GLU A 123 -2.34 15.84 -7.46
N GLN A 124 -1.01 15.81 -7.35
CA GLN A 124 -0.14 16.83 -7.91
C GLN A 124 0.98 16.21 -8.74
N LYS A 125 1.15 16.73 -9.95
CA LYS A 125 2.31 16.41 -10.79
C LYS A 125 3.51 17.24 -10.34
N MET A 126 4.62 16.59 -10.02
CA MET A 126 5.86 17.26 -9.60
C MET A 126 7.09 16.49 -10.05
N ALA A 127 8.25 17.15 -10.07
CA ALA A 127 9.51 16.50 -10.38
C ALA A 127 9.82 15.40 -9.35
N PHE A 128 10.42 14.30 -9.79
CA PHE A 128 10.78 13.21 -8.88
C PHE A 128 11.73 13.66 -7.76
N SER A 129 12.67 14.56 -8.06
CA SER A 129 13.55 15.19 -7.08
C SER A 129 12.81 16.03 -6.04
N GLU A 130 11.73 16.70 -6.44
CA GLU A 130 10.86 17.44 -5.51
C GLU A 130 10.16 16.48 -4.54
N LEU A 131 9.64 15.36 -5.03
CA LEU A 131 9.05 14.31 -4.18
C LEU A 131 10.08 13.81 -3.15
N LEU A 132 11.30 13.50 -3.55
CA LEU A 132 12.36 13.04 -2.65
C LEU A 132 12.69 14.08 -1.56
N ASN A 133 12.73 15.37 -1.91
CA ASN A 133 12.90 16.45 -0.94
C ASN A 133 11.73 16.51 0.06
N ARG A 134 10.49 16.39 -0.41
CA ARG A 134 9.30 16.34 0.46
C ARG A 134 9.35 15.16 1.42
N LEU A 135 9.66 13.96 0.93
CA LEU A 135 9.80 12.76 1.77
C LEU A 135 10.90 12.94 2.83
N SER A 136 12.04 13.54 2.46
CA SER A 136 13.10 13.88 3.40
C SER A 136 12.60 14.84 4.50
N LYS A 137 11.91 15.93 4.15
CA LYS A 137 11.32 16.85 5.14
C LYS A 137 10.29 16.15 6.05
N GLN A 138 9.47 15.27 5.49
CA GLN A 138 8.45 14.52 6.22
C GLN A 138 9.07 13.60 7.28
N VAL A 139 10.13 12.86 6.95
CA VAL A 139 10.85 11.99 7.91
C VAL A 139 11.42 12.79 9.09
N HIS A 140 11.81 14.04 8.86
CA HIS A 140 12.33 14.94 9.89
C HIS A 140 11.23 15.72 10.64
N GLY A 141 9.94 15.44 10.40
CA GLY A 141 8.82 16.12 11.04
C GLY A 141 8.67 17.60 10.64
N LYS A 142 9.20 17.99 9.47
CA LYS A 142 9.21 19.38 8.96
C LYS A 142 8.23 19.61 7.81
N ALA A 143 7.30 18.69 7.58
CA ALA A 143 6.33 18.78 6.50
C ALA A 143 4.94 19.10 7.06
N ASP A 144 4.28 20.10 6.47
CA ASP A 144 2.91 20.50 6.82
C ASP A 144 1.85 19.57 6.20
N THR A 145 2.26 18.74 5.24
CA THR A 145 1.43 17.79 4.52
C THR A 145 2.18 16.47 4.34
N ILE A 146 1.44 15.38 4.24
CA ILE A 146 1.97 14.04 3.96
C ILE A 146 1.88 13.77 2.46
N ALA A 147 3.04 13.49 1.85
CA ALA A 147 3.17 13.14 0.45
C ALA A 147 3.54 11.65 0.31
N TYR A 148 2.92 10.96 -0.63
CA TYR A 148 3.29 9.59 -0.97
C TYR A 148 2.95 9.26 -2.43
N LEU A 149 3.69 8.31 -2.97
CA LEU A 149 3.56 7.84 -4.35
C LEU A 149 2.69 6.58 -4.36
N GLN A 150 1.42 6.73 -4.71
CA GLN A 150 0.44 5.64 -4.78
C GLN A 150 -0.19 5.49 -6.17
N SER A 151 0.35 6.16 -7.20
CA SER A 151 -0.17 5.95 -8.55
C SER A 151 -0.17 4.45 -8.89
N GLN A 152 -1.32 3.93 -9.33
CA GLN A 152 -1.45 2.54 -9.78
C GLN A 152 -1.44 2.51 -11.32
N ASN A 153 -1.94 1.43 -11.93
CA ASN A 153 -2.12 1.33 -13.38
C ASN A 153 -0.82 1.36 -14.18
N SER A 154 0.09 0.43 -13.86
CA SER A 154 1.30 0.18 -14.65
C SER A 154 2.29 1.35 -14.71
N ASN A 155 2.30 2.19 -13.66
CA ASN A 155 3.22 3.33 -13.51
C ASN A 155 4.71 2.94 -13.61
N LEU A 156 5.06 1.67 -13.42
CA LEU A 156 6.41 1.12 -13.54
C LEU A 156 6.66 0.38 -14.85
N SER A 157 5.68 -0.30 -15.41
CA SER A 157 5.91 -1.29 -16.49
C SER A 157 5.71 -0.76 -17.91
N VAL A 158 5.14 0.44 -18.08
CA VAL A 158 4.88 0.98 -19.41
C VAL A 158 5.85 2.09 -19.73
N GLN A 159 6.70 1.89 -20.74
CA GLN A 159 7.76 2.84 -21.08
C GLN A 159 7.23 4.20 -21.60
N ASP A 160 6.10 4.17 -22.32
CA ASP A 160 5.55 5.36 -22.98
C ASP A 160 4.91 6.35 -22.01
N TYR A 161 4.30 5.87 -20.92
CA TYR A 161 3.52 6.69 -19.99
C TYR A 161 3.69 6.34 -18.51
N GLY A 162 4.43 5.29 -18.18
CA GLY A 162 4.75 4.94 -16.80
C GLY A 162 5.76 5.93 -16.26
N ASP A 163 5.35 6.77 -15.33
CA ASP A 163 6.22 7.80 -14.76
C ASP A 163 7.48 7.19 -14.11
N LEU A 164 7.42 5.95 -13.60
CA LEU A 164 8.52 5.23 -12.96
C LEU A 164 9.26 4.25 -13.89
N SER A 165 8.90 4.20 -15.17
CA SER A 165 9.47 3.25 -16.13
C SER A 165 10.99 3.18 -16.22
N PRO A 166 11.79 4.25 -15.99
CA PRO A 166 13.25 4.11 -15.97
C PRO A 166 13.77 3.13 -14.91
N LEU A 167 13.02 2.92 -13.83
CA LEU A 167 13.38 2.00 -12.76
C LEU A 167 13.09 0.53 -13.11
N LEU A 168 12.31 0.27 -14.16
CA LEU A 168 11.93 -1.10 -14.56
C LEU A 168 13.14 -1.98 -14.88
N GLN A 169 14.21 -1.39 -15.44
CA GLN A 169 15.41 -2.12 -15.83
C GLN A 169 16.04 -2.92 -14.67
N ASP A 170 15.99 -2.37 -13.45
CA ASP A 170 16.51 -3.04 -12.24
C ASP A 170 15.66 -4.24 -11.79
N LEU A 171 14.39 -4.29 -12.19
CA LEU A 171 13.49 -5.41 -11.93
C LEU A 171 13.59 -6.52 -12.98
N GLU A 172 13.89 -6.16 -14.23
CA GLU A 172 14.01 -7.10 -15.34
C GLU A 172 15.38 -7.77 -15.42
N SER A 173 16.42 -7.11 -14.93
CA SER A 173 17.78 -7.67 -14.87
C SER A 173 17.86 -8.81 -13.87
N ARG A 174 17.99 -10.04 -14.39
CA ARG A 174 18.11 -11.27 -13.59
C ARG A 174 19.55 -11.81 -13.60
N THR A 175 19.97 -12.37 -12.47
CA THR A 175 21.20 -13.18 -12.34
C THR A 175 20.92 -14.66 -12.38
#